data_AF-A0A4Y8C5F8-F1
#
_entry.id   AF-A0A4Y8C5F8-F1
#
_cell.length_a   1.000
_cell.length_b   1.000
_cell.length_c   1.000
_cell.angle_alpha   90.00
_cell.angle_beta   90.00
_cell.angle_gamma   90.00
#
_symmetry.space_group_name_H-M   'P 1'
#
loop_
_entity.id
_entity.type
_entity.pdbx_description
1 polymer ?
#
loop_
_entity_poly.entity_id
_entity_poly.type
_entity_poly.pdbx_seq_one_letter_code
_entity_poly.pdbx_strand_id
1 'polypeptide(L)'
;FEDIIAVLALYRPGPMESGMLDDFIDRKHGLKSIEYPFDSLEKVLEPTYGVIVYQEQVMQIVQIIGGFSLGGADVVRRAMGK
;
A
#
# COMPACT_ATOMS: atom_id res chain seq x y z
N PHE A 1 -13.72 8.02 -4.57
CA PHE A 1 -13.11 7.70 -5.88
C PHE A 1 -11.92 6.77 -5.70
N GLU A 2 -11.06 7.03 -4.71
CA GLU A 2 -9.95 6.14 -4.29
C GLU A 2 -10.33 4.65 -4.21
N ASP A 3 -11.46 4.31 -3.56
CA ASP A 3 -11.91 2.92 -3.46
C ASP A 3 -12.09 2.22 -4.82
N ILE A 4 -12.57 2.93 -5.85
CA ILE A 4 -12.77 2.34 -7.18
C ILE A 4 -11.40 2.02 -7.80
N ILE A 5 -10.44 2.92 -7.66
CA ILE A 5 -9.06 2.72 -8.14
C ILE A 5 -8.41 1.56 -7.38
N ALA A 6 -8.57 1.52 -6.05
CA ALA A 6 -8.02 0.47 -5.21
C ALA A 6 -8.58 -0.90 -5.58
N VAL A 7 -9.89 -1.02 -5.76
CA VAL A 7 -10.52 -2.28 -6.19
C VAL A 7 -10.03 -2.71 -7.57
N LEU A 8 -9.87 -1.79 -8.53
CA LEU A 8 -9.30 -2.13 -9.85
C LEU A 8 -7.84 -2.61 -9.77
N ALA A 9 -7.07 -2.12 -8.79
CA ALA A 9 -5.71 -2.58 -8.54
C ALA A 9 -5.67 -3.96 -7.85
N LEU A 10 -6.57 -4.18 -6.87
CA LEU A 10 -6.63 -5.37 -6.03
C LEU A 10 -7.36 -6.55 -6.68
N TYR A 11 -8.25 -6.33 -7.63
CA TYR A 11 -9.01 -7.39 -8.31
C TYR A 11 -8.17 -8.08 -9.39
N ARG A 12 -7.05 -8.67 -8.98
CA ARG A 12 -6.07 -9.40 -9.80
C ARG A 12 -5.62 -10.65 -9.04
N PRO A 13 -5.20 -11.74 -9.73
CA PRO A 13 -4.86 -13.01 -9.07
C PRO A 13 -3.89 -12.87 -7.89
N GLY A 14 -2.77 -12.16 -8.05
CA GLY A 14 -1.77 -12.03 -6.98
C GLY A 14 -2.30 -11.38 -5.68
N PRO A 15 -2.86 -10.16 -5.73
CA PRO A 15 -3.45 -9.54 -4.54
C PRO A 15 -4.63 -10.31 -3.93
N MET A 16 -5.42 -11.01 -4.76
CA MET A 16 -6.52 -11.85 -4.26
C MET A 16 -6.01 -13.09 -3.54
N GLU A 17 -5.05 -13.81 -4.13
CA GLU A 17 -4.47 -15.03 -3.54
C GLU A 17 -3.69 -14.76 -2.26
N SER A 18 -3.17 -13.54 -2.09
CA SER A 18 -2.47 -13.10 -0.87
C SER A 18 -3.39 -12.54 0.22
N GLY A 19 -4.70 -12.46 -0.03
CA GLY A 19 -5.69 -11.93 0.93
C GLY A 19 -5.69 -10.40 1.05
N MET A 20 -4.97 -9.67 0.19
CA MET A 20 -4.92 -8.20 0.25
C MET A 20 -6.27 -7.55 -0.03
N LEU A 21 -7.07 -8.13 -0.95
CA LEU A 21 -8.41 -7.65 -1.25
C LEU A 21 -9.33 -7.80 -0.03
N ASP A 22 -9.25 -8.94 0.65
CA ASP A 22 -10.05 -9.23 1.85
C ASP A 22 -9.67 -8.26 2.99
N ASP A 23 -8.37 -8.08 3.24
CA ASP A 23 -7.87 -7.13 4.24
C ASP A 23 -8.33 -5.69 3.97
N PHE A 24 -8.33 -5.26 2.71
CA PHE A 24 -8.83 -3.94 2.32
C PHE A 24 -10.32 -3.78 2.62
N ILE A 25 -11.13 -4.79 2.27
CA ILE A 25 -12.59 -4.77 2.47
C ILE A 25 -12.92 -4.82 3.97
N ASP A 26 -12.30 -5.73 4.72
CA ASP A 26 -12.60 -5.94 6.14
C ASP A 26 -12.22 -4.70 6.97
N ARG A 27 -11.05 -4.10 6.69
CA ARG A 27 -10.63 -2.88 7.39
C ARG A 27 -11.51 -1.69 7.03
N LYS A 28 -11.90 -1.54 5.76
CA LYS A 28 -12.84 -0.49 5.33
C LYS A 28 -14.17 -0.56 6.08
N HIS A 29 -14.70 -1.77 6.28
CA HIS A 29 -15.98 -1.97 6.94
C HIS A 29 -15.87 -2.12 8.47
N GLY A 30 -14.68 -1.93 9.05
CA GLY A 30 -14.46 -2.04 10.49
C GLY A 30 -14.57 -3.48 11.04
N LEU A 31 -14.50 -4.49 10.18
CA LEU A 31 -14.44 -5.90 10.56
C LEU A 31 -13.04 -6.30 11.06
N LYS A 32 -12.01 -5.53 10.67
CA LYS A 32 -10.62 -5.65 11.12
C LYS A 32 -10.06 -4.28 11.48
N SER A 33 -9.14 -4.23 12.43
CA SER A 33 -8.40 -2.99 12.78
C SER A 33 -7.53 -2.53 11.61
N ILE A 34 -7.51 -1.22 11.37
CA ILE A 34 -6.52 -0.58 10.52
C ILE A 34 -5.20 -0.54 11.30
N GLU A 35 -4.16 -1.10 10.72
CA GLU A 35 -2.83 -1.16 11.32
C GLU A 35 -1.80 -0.57 10.35
N TYR A 36 -0.90 0.23 10.89
CA TYR A 36 0.23 0.80 10.16
C TYR A 36 1.52 0.20 10.71
N PRO A 37 2.46 -0.27 9.86
CA PRO A 37 3.73 -0.81 10.33
C PRO A 37 4.57 0.20 11.14
N PHE A 38 4.41 1.49 10.84
CA PHE A 38 5.03 2.61 11.54
C PHE A 38 4.06 3.79 11.52
N ASP A 39 4.00 4.56 12.62
CA ASP A 39 3.13 5.75 12.74
C ASP A 39 3.37 6.76 11.61
N SER A 40 4.61 6.89 11.15
CA SER A 40 4.98 7.77 10.04
C SER A 40 4.36 7.39 8.69
N LEU A 41 3.79 6.19 8.57
CA LEU A 41 3.14 5.69 7.36
C LEU A 41 1.62 5.88 7.35
N GLU A 42 1.03 6.33 8.46
CA GLU A 42 -0.41 6.55 8.56
C GLU A 42 -0.93 7.39 7.38
N LYS A 43 -0.34 8.55 7.13
CA LYS A 43 -0.74 9.44 6.03
C LYS A 43 -0.60 8.82 4.63
N VAL A 44 0.32 7.88 4.45
CA VAL A 44 0.57 7.24 3.15
C VAL A 44 -0.44 6.12 2.89
N LEU A 45 -0.85 5.42 3.95
CA LEU A 45 -1.65 4.20 3.86
C LEU A 45 -3.09 4.39 4.33
N GLU A 46 -3.44 5.52 4.93
CA GLU A 46 -4.82 5.88 5.30
C GLU A 46 -5.81 5.74 4.15
N PRO A 47 -5.54 6.22 2.92
CA PRO A 47 -6.48 6.09 1.80
C PRO A 47 -6.74 4.63 1.38
N THR A 48 -5.86 3.71 1.79
CA THR A 48 -5.94 2.28 1.48
C THR A 48 -6.07 1.42 2.73
N TYR A 49 -6.54 2.00 3.83
CA TYR A 49 -6.83 1.30 5.08
C TYR A 49 -5.64 0.45 5.59
N GLY A 50 -4.43 0.99 5.48
CA GLY A 50 -3.20 0.30 5.95
C GLY A 50 -2.68 -0.78 4.99
N VAL A 51 -3.27 -0.96 3.81
CA VAL A 51 -2.82 -1.93 2.79
C VAL A 51 -1.95 -1.21 1.76
N ILE A 52 -0.80 -1.79 1.39
CA ILE A 52 0.06 -1.23 0.34
C ILE A 52 -0.49 -1.66 -1.03
N VAL A 53 -1.13 -0.73 -1.74
CA VAL A 53 -1.80 -1.01 -3.03
C VAL A 53 -1.02 -0.44 -4.21
N TYR A 54 -0.41 0.74 -4.04
CA TYR A 54 0.18 1.51 -5.12
C TYR A 54 1.71 1.52 -5.10
N GLN A 55 2.31 1.70 -6.27
CA GLN A 55 3.76 1.82 -6.43
C GLN A 55 4.30 3.09 -5.77
N GLU A 56 3.51 4.15 -5.80
CA GLU A 56 3.78 5.43 -5.16
C GLU A 56 3.87 5.28 -3.65
N GLN A 57 3.01 4.43 -3.05
CA GLN A 57 3.09 4.12 -1.62
C GLN A 57 4.40 3.41 -1.29
N VAL A 58 4.85 2.46 -2.12
CA VAL A 58 6.17 1.81 -1.95
C VAL A 58 7.28 2.85 -1.99
N MET A 59 7.25 3.77 -2.95
CA MET A 59 8.25 4.83 -3.06
C MET A 59 8.24 5.77 -1.84
N GLN A 60 7.05 6.16 -1.36
CA GLN A 60 6.90 6.98 -0.16
C GLN A 60 7.39 6.26 1.10
N ILE A 61 7.13 4.96 1.25
CA ILE A 61 7.64 4.16 2.36
C ILE A 61 9.18 4.15 2.35
N VAL A 62 9.80 3.91 1.19
CA VAL A 62 11.25 3.90 1.05
C VAL A 62 11.84 5.29 1.36
N GLN A 63 11.17 6.36 0.97
CA GLN A 63 11.58 7.72 1.31
C GLN A 63 11.49 7.99 2.83
N ILE A 64 10.34 7.69 3.45
CA ILE A 64 10.06 8.04 4.85
C ILE A 64 10.88 7.17 5.80
N ILE A 65 10.88 5.86 5.59
CA ILE A 65 11.53 4.89 6.49
C ILE A 65 13.00 4.70 6.13
N GLY A 66 13.31 4.63 4.83
CA GLY A 66 14.67 4.41 4.35
C GLY A 66 15.51 5.68 4.19
N GLY A 67 14.91 6.88 4.30
CA GLY A 67 15.61 8.15 4.13
C GLY A 67 16.07 8.43 2.70
N PHE A 68 15.49 7.77 1.70
CA PHE A 68 15.87 7.94 0.29
C PHE A 68 15.28 9.23 -0.30
N SER A 69 15.96 9.79 -1.31
CA SER A 69 15.32 10.76 -2.21
C SER A 69 14.25 10.07 -3.06
N LEU A 70 13.34 10.83 -3.68
CA LEU A 70 12.34 10.29 -4.61
C LEU A 70 12.98 9.49 -5.76
N GLY A 71 14.12 9.96 -6.29
CA GLY A 71 14.86 9.25 -7.32
C GLY A 71 15.45 7.93 -6.82
N GLY A 72 15.99 7.91 -5.59
CA GLY A 72 16.46 6.68 -4.95
C GLY A 72 15.34 5.68 -4.68
N ALA A 73 14.18 6.16 -4.26
CA ALA A 73 13.00 5.34 -4.01
C ALA A 73 12.49 4.65 -5.30
N ASP A 74 12.49 5.34 -6.45
CA ASP A 74 12.13 4.71 -7.73
C ASP A 74 13.13 3.62 -8.14
N VAL A 75 14.43 3.80 -7.87
CA VAL A 75 15.44 2.76 -8.12
C VAL A 75 15.15 1.51 -7.30
N VAL A 76 14.83 1.65 -6.01
CA VAL A 76 14.44 0.53 -5.14
C VAL A 76 13.18 -0.16 -5.67
N ARG A 77 12.14 0.61 -6.01
CA ARG A 77 10.89 0.08 -6.57
C ARG A 77 11.15 -0.76 -7.83
N ARG A 78 11.99 -0.28 -8.76
CA ARG A 78 12.35 -1.02 -9.97
C ARG A 78 13.14 -2.31 -9.66
N ALA A 79 13.99 -2.29 -8.63
CA ALA A 79 14.76 -3.46 -8.23
C ALA A 79 13.87 -4.57 -7.64
N MET A 80 12.82 -4.23 -6.91
CA MET A 80 11.85 -5.20 -6.35
C MET A 80 10.97 -5.87 -7.41
N GLY A 81 10.77 -5.21 -8.56
CA GLY A 81 9.98 -5.75 -9.67
C GLY A 81 10.77 -6.61 -10.66
N LYS A 82 12.07 -6.79 -10.43
CA LYS A 82 12.93 -7.74 -11.18
C LYS A 82 13.03 -9.05 -10.41
#